data_AF-A0A3N0BVM8-F1
#
_entry.id   AF-A0A3N0BVM8-F1
#
_cell.length_a   1.000
_cell.length_b   1.000
_cell.length_c   1.000
_cell.angle_alpha   90.00
_cell.angle_beta   90.00
_cell.angle_gamma   90.00
#
_symmetry.space_group_name_H-M   'P 1'
#
loop_
_entity.id
_entity.type
_entity.pdbx_description
1 polymer ?
#
loop_
_entity_poly.entity_id
_entity_poly.type
_entity_poly.pdbx_seq_one_letter_code
_entity_poly.pdbx_strand_id
1 'polypeptide(L)'
;MKIFNLVFCILFVVSAALQYNDPDPYIWVPIYLFGAWLCYQAIIGKYHLKAYLVGIGIYVLYALYLLFDKTVGIKNMMQRILFKV
;
A
#
# COMPACT_ATOMS: atom_id res chain seq x y z
N MET A 1 -2.77 15.67 14.83
CA MET A 1 -1.62 15.07 14.11
C MET A 1 -1.56 15.51 12.63
N LYS A 2 -1.54 16.82 12.33
CA LYS A 2 -1.58 17.28 10.93
C LYS A 2 -0.24 17.14 10.21
N ILE A 3 0.86 17.54 10.86
CA ILE A 3 2.23 17.43 10.34
C ILE A 3 2.58 15.98 9.99
N PHE A 4 2.26 15.04 10.89
CA PHE A 4 2.44 13.61 10.64
C PHE A 4 1.75 13.14 9.35
N ASN A 5 0.45 13.47 9.19
CA ASN A 5 -0.29 13.08 7.99
C ASN A 5 0.23 13.78 6.72
N LEU A 6 0.71 15.02 6.83
CA LEU A 6 1.31 15.72 5.69
C LEU A 6 2.58 15.03 5.21
N VAL A 7 3.48 14.67 6.13
CA VAL A 7 4.71 13.94 5.81
C VAL A 7 4.38 12.61 5.14
N PHE A 8 3.46 11.82 5.70
CA PHE A 8 3.07 10.54 5.13
C PHE A 8 2.33 10.67 3.80
N CYS A 9 1.50 11.70 3.62
CA CYS A 9 0.86 11.98 2.34
C CYS A 9 1.90 12.19 1.23
N ILE A 10 2.93 12.99 1.49
CA ILE A 10 4.02 13.23 0.53
C ILE A 10 4.79 11.94 0.28
N LEU A 11 5.17 11.22 1.34
CA LEU A 11 5.89 9.95 1.21
C LEU A 11 5.12 8.94 0.36
N PHE A 12 3.81 8.80 0.57
CA PHE A 12 2.98 7.90 -0.23
C PHE A 12 2.89 8.32 -1.71
N VAL A 13 2.77 9.61 -2.00
CA VAL A 13 2.77 10.09 -3.39
C VAL A 13 4.12 9.84 -4.06
N VAL A 14 5.22 10.07 -3.35
CA VAL A 14 6.57 9.77 -3.84
C VAL A 14 6.72 8.26 -4.09
N SER A 15 6.36 7.42 -3.12
CA SER A 15 6.37 5.96 -3.29
C SER A 15 5.53 5.51 -4.49
N ALA A 16 4.32 6.06 -4.68
CA ALA A 16 3.50 5.77 -5.86
C ALA A 16 4.22 6.12 -7.17
N ALA A 17 4.93 7.25 -7.22
CA ALA A 17 5.71 7.63 -8.39
C ALA A 17 6.91 6.69 -8.64
N LEU A 18 7.57 6.19 -7.59
CA LEU A 18 8.66 5.22 -7.73
C LEU A 18 8.17 3.88 -8.32
N GLN A 19 6.92 3.49 -8.07
CA GLN A 19 6.40 2.18 -8.51
C GLN A 19 6.21 2.06 -10.02
N TYR A 20 6.28 3.15 -10.80
CA TYR A 20 6.31 3.04 -12.26
C TYR A 20 7.52 2.25 -12.78
N ASN A 21 8.57 2.08 -11.95
CA ASN A 21 9.74 1.27 -12.29
C ASN A 21 9.57 -0.23 -11.92
N ASP A 22 8.50 -0.59 -11.21
CA ASP A 22 8.25 -1.97 -10.80
C ASP A 22 7.47 -2.76 -11.88
N PRO A 23 7.55 -4.10 -11.88
CA PRO A 23 6.83 -4.95 -12.83
C PRO A 23 5.30 -5.01 -12.58
N ASP A 24 4.82 -4.58 -11.41
CA ASP A 24 3.42 -4.66 -10.96
C ASP A 24 2.84 -3.32 -10.45
N PRO A 25 3.00 -2.20 -11.20
CA PRO A 25 2.64 -0.85 -10.74
C PRO A 25 1.14 -0.71 -10.46
N TYR A 26 0.30 -1.45 -11.19
CA TYR A 26 -1.15 -1.40 -11.09
C TYR A 26 -1.70 -1.84 -9.72
N ILE A 27 -0.93 -2.59 -8.94
CA ILE A 27 -1.31 -3.00 -7.58
C ILE A 27 -0.80 -1.97 -6.57
N TRP A 28 0.49 -1.62 -6.67
CA TRP A 28 1.15 -0.79 -5.66
C TRP A 28 0.79 0.70 -5.75
N VAL A 29 0.63 1.25 -6.96
CA VAL A 29 0.28 2.67 -7.14
C VAL A 29 -1.08 2.99 -6.48
N PRO A 30 -2.17 2.24 -6.72
CA PRO A 30 -3.44 2.49 -6.02
C PRO A 30 -3.36 2.35 -4.51
N ILE A 31 -2.58 1.37 -4.01
CA ILE A 31 -2.37 1.17 -2.56
C ILE A 31 -1.74 2.40 -1.92
N TYR A 32 -0.69 2.94 -2.53
CA TYR A 32 -0.04 4.15 -2.04
C TYR A 32 -0.93 5.39 -2.17
N LEU A 33 -1.62 5.58 -3.31
CA LEU A 33 -2.54 6.70 -3.49
C LEU A 33 -3.73 6.65 -2.53
N PHE A 34 -4.22 5.47 -2.19
CA PHE A 34 -5.24 5.29 -1.17
C PHE A 34 -4.75 5.74 0.22
N GLY A 35 -3.52 5.37 0.59
CA GLY A 35 -2.87 5.86 1.81
C GLY A 35 -2.70 7.38 1.82
N ALA A 36 -2.24 7.96 0.72
CA ALA A 36 -2.12 9.41 0.55
C ALA A 36 -3.46 10.13 0.71
N TRP A 37 -4.53 9.58 0.11
CA TRP A 37 -5.87 10.11 0.25
C TRP A 37 -6.37 10.08 1.70
N LEU A 38 -6.18 8.98 2.43
CA LEU A 38 -6.54 8.90 3.86
C LEU A 38 -5.77 9.92 4.70
N CYS A 39 -4.47 10.09 4.46
CA CYS A 39 -3.68 11.12 5.12
C CYS A 39 -4.20 12.53 4.80
N TYR A 40 -4.54 12.81 3.55
CA TYR A 40 -5.13 14.09 3.15
C TYR A 40 -6.47 14.36 3.87
N GLN A 41 -7.37 13.36 3.92
CA GLN A 41 -8.62 13.48 4.67
C GLN A 41 -8.37 13.80 6.16
N ALA A 42 -7.38 13.16 6.77
CA ALA A 42 -6.99 13.42 8.15
C ALA A 42 -6.40 14.84 8.36
N ILE A 43 -5.73 15.44 7.36
CA ILE A 43 -5.23 16.82 7.43
C ILE A 43 -6.40 17.82 7.48
N ILE A 44 -7.43 17.59 6.67
CA ILE A 44 -8.65 18.42 6.63
C ILE A 44 -9.66 18.07 7.74
N GLY A 45 -9.30 17.17 8.66
CA GLY A 45 -10.11 16.82 9.83
C GLY A 45 -11.27 15.86 9.55
N LYS A 46 -11.28 15.19 8.39
CA LYS A 46 -12.29 14.19 8.03
C LYS A 46 -11.76 12.78 8.27
N TYR A 47 -12.44 12.03 9.12
CA TYR A 47 -12.08 10.64 9.43
C TYR A 47 -13.20 9.71 8.99
N HIS A 48 -12.91 8.88 7.98
CA HIS A 48 -13.90 7.95 7.43
C HIS A 48 -13.60 6.53 7.90
N LEU A 49 -14.17 6.12 9.04
CA LEU A 49 -13.97 4.78 9.62
C LEU A 49 -14.19 3.66 8.59
N LYS A 50 -15.23 3.79 7.76
CA LYS A 50 -15.54 2.84 6.69
C LYS A 50 -14.39 2.68 5.69
N ALA A 51 -13.73 3.78 5.30
CA ALA A 51 -12.60 3.74 4.37
C ALA A 51 -11.42 2.97 4.97
N TYR A 52 -11.11 3.20 6.26
CA TYR A 52 -10.07 2.43 6.95
C TYR A 52 -10.40 0.94 7.03
N LEU A 53 -11.65 0.59 7.37
CA LEU A 53 -12.09 -0.82 7.42
C LEU A 53 -12.03 -1.50 6.06
N VAL A 54 -12.41 -0.80 4.98
CA VAL A 54 -12.28 -1.30 3.61
C VAL A 54 -10.82 -1.55 3.26
N GLY A 55 -9.93 -0.61 3.55
CA GLY A 55 -8.49 -0.77 3.33
C GLY A 55 -7.93 -2.00 4.06
N ILE A 56 -8.23 -2.12 5.36
CA ILE A 56 -7.83 -3.27 6.17
C ILE A 56 -8.38 -4.58 5.57
N GLY A 57 -9.66 -4.61 5.20
CA GLY A 57 -10.28 -5.78 4.59
C GLY A 57 -9.60 -6.21 3.30
N ILE A 58 -9.31 -5.26 2.41
CA ILE A 58 -8.60 -5.53 1.15
C ILE A 58 -7.19 -6.08 1.43
N TYR A 59 -6.43 -5.47 2.34
CA TYR A 59 -5.09 -5.96 2.67
C TYR A 59 -5.09 -7.34 3.32
N VAL A 60 -6.05 -7.62 4.20
CA VAL A 60 -6.20 -8.94 4.82
C VAL A 60 -6.57 -9.99 3.77
N LEU A 61 -7.52 -9.70 2.89
CA LEU A 61 -7.90 -10.61 1.81
C LEU A 61 -6.72 -10.87 0.86
N TYR A 62 -5.96 -9.85 0.51
CA TYR A 62 -4.77 -9.98 -0.33
C TYR A 62 -3.66 -10.78 0.35
N ALA A 63 -3.44 -10.55 1.65
CA ALA A 63 -2.49 -11.33 2.44
C ALA A 63 -2.91 -12.80 2.53
N LEU A 64 -4.21 -13.08 2.74
CA LEU A 64 -4.74 -14.44 2.73
C LEU A 64 -4.56 -15.10 1.36
N TYR A 65 -4.86 -14.38 0.28
CA TYR A 65 -4.61 -14.87 -1.08
C TYR A 65 -3.14 -15.27 -1.28
N LEU A 66 -2.20 -14.39 -0.90
CA LEU A 66 -0.76 -14.66 -0.97
C LEU A 66 -0.31 -15.85 -0.12
N LEU A 67 -0.96 -16.11 1.02
CA LEU A 67 -0.62 -17.26 1.87
C LEU A 67 -0.99 -18.59 1.21
N PHE A 68 -2.06 -18.63 0.42
CA PHE A 68 -2.53 -19.84 -0.24
C PHE A 68 -2.07 -19.99 -1.70
N ASP A 69 -1.52 -18.94 -2.30
CA ASP A 69 -0.93 -18.99 -3.63
C ASP A 69 0.36 -19.84 -3.60
N LYS A 70 0.29 -21.06 -4.14
CA LYS A 70 1.43 -21.99 -4.24
C LYS A 70 2.55 -21.48 -5.15
N THR A 71 2.25 -20.52 -6.03
CA THR A 71 3.18 -19.91 -7.00
C THR A 71 3.96 -18.73 -6.40
N VAL A 72 3.42 -18.08 -5.37
CA VAL A 72 4.04 -16.95 -4.63
C VAL A 72 4.18 -17.28 -3.14
N GLY A 73 4.16 -18.58 -2.79
CA GLY A 73 4.31 -19.01 -1.40
C GLY A 73 5.61 -18.48 -0.78
N ILE A 74 5.68 -18.47 0.56
CA ILE A 74 6.76 -17.86 1.38
C ILE A 74 8.18 -18.09 0.83
N LYS A 75 8.45 -19.24 0.20
CA LYS A 75 9.72 -19.54 -0.50
C LYS A 75 10.06 -18.60 -1.67
N ASN A 76 9.09 -18.24 -2.51
CA ASN A 76 9.30 -17.38 -3.67
C ASN A 76 9.37 -15.89 -3.31
N MET A 77 8.72 -15.47 -2.21
CA MET A 77 8.85 -14.11 -1.68
C MET A 77 10.29 -13.80 -1.26
N MET A 78 10.98 -14.78 -0.66
CA MET A 78 12.39 -14.65 -0.28
C MET A 78 13.31 -14.57 -1.52
N GLN A 79 13.03 -15.33 -2.58
CA GLN A 79 13.81 -15.23 -3.83
C GLN A 79 13.58 -13.91 -4.58
N ARG A 80 12.35 -13.38 -4.63
CA ARG A 80 12.09 -12.08 -5.28
C ARG A 80 12.72 -10.89 -4.56
N ILE A 81 12.91 -10.98 -3.24
CA ILE A 81 13.59 -9.95 -2.43
C ILE A 81 15.12 -10.07 -2.59
N LEU A 82 15.66 -11.30 -2.67
CA LEU A 82 17.11 -11.55 -2.76
C LEU A 82 17.70 -11.39 -4.17
N PHE A 83 16.91 -11.54 -5.23
CA PHE A 83 17.36 -11.46 -6.63
C PHE A 83 16.89 -10.17 -7.35
N LYS A 84 16.44 -9.15 -6.61
CA LYS A 84 16.16 -7.80 -7.14
C LYS A 84 17.37 -6.85 -7.06
N VAL A 85 18.58 -7.39 -6.90
CA VAL A 85 19.87 -6.69 -7.03
C VAL A 85 20.56 -7.17 -8.30
#